data_AF-A0A532CF13-F1
#
_entry.id   AF-A0A532CF13-F1
#
_cell.length_a   1.000
_cell.length_b   1.000
_cell.length_c   1.000
_cell.angle_alpha   90.00
_cell.angle_beta   90.00
_cell.angle_gamma   90.00
#
_symmetry.space_group_name_H-M   'P 1'
#
loop_
_entity.id
_entity.type
_entity.pdbx_description
1 polymer ?
#
loop_
_entity_poly.entity_id
_entity_poly.type
_entity_poly.pdbx_seq_one_letter_code
_entity_poly.pdbx_strand_id
1 'polypeptide(L)'
;MERIHGYRRHQSPTRVGKNRFHYHRENSRAKRQPQRQCTGHQYSQPAGRSTITQPIDIKNLQIAATIQGQDVLLQRLSFQLFDGQVAAEGRVMSGSETPPFTGKMTIQGMQLDPALKALATTQVSISGTAGANLSMQGRGISIPDLTQSLEGTGHVAVKDGKIEGVNLLQEAVSILNVAGISLDHAKATAFSTIETDLAVKEGTVHVQRLLMDSHDFQATGGGTIGFDQKLNLAVNLILSQDLSQKIAHSSPAAKLAMKGDRLSLPLTITGTAQAPSYGLDMKSLTGRVQEQVQKKARETIDGLLKGTTKPEDVIQQGQDLLKGLLGR
;
A
#
# COMPACT_ATOMS: atom_id res chain seq x y z
N MET A 1 25.61 25.14 100.44
CA MET A 1 24.62 24.10 100.06
C MET A 1 25.39 23.08 99.25
N GLU A 2 25.91 22.05 99.92
CA GLU A 2 25.39 20.66 99.91
C GLU A 2 25.48 20.03 98.52
N ARG A 3 25.93 18.79 98.30
CA ARG A 3 26.55 17.69 99.06
C ARG A 3 26.96 16.70 97.94
N ILE A 4 28.20 16.22 97.91
CA ILE A 4 28.60 14.84 98.26
C ILE A 4 28.47 13.79 97.11
N HIS A 5 29.67 13.27 96.76
CA HIS A 5 30.07 11.90 96.38
C HIS A 5 29.50 11.28 95.09
N GLY A 6 30.27 10.51 94.30
CA GLY A 6 31.63 10.02 94.48
C GLY A 6 31.81 8.67 93.76
N TYR A 7 33.06 8.40 93.36
CA TYR A 7 33.71 7.08 93.21
C TYR A 7 33.28 6.19 92.02
N ARG A 8 34.14 5.41 91.34
CA ARG A 8 35.59 5.10 91.42
C ARG A 8 35.90 4.27 90.14
N ARG A 9 36.97 4.56 89.37
CA ARG A 9 38.33 3.93 89.40
C ARG A 9 38.65 3.19 88.08
N HIS A 10 39.83 3.52 87.53
CA HIS A 10 40.78 2.68 86.75
C HIS A 10 40.32 2.13 85.39
N GLN A 11 41.11 2.10 84.31
CA GLN A 11 42.57 2.10 84.11
C GLN A 11 42.84 2.51 82.64
N SER A 12 43.87 3.31 82.38
CA SER A 12 44.60 3.35 81.09
C SER A 12 45.53 2.11 81.02
N PRO A 13 46.09 1.64 79.88
CA PRO A 13 46.60 2.38 78.70
C PRO A 13 46.16 1.73 77.35
N THR A 14 46.43 2.23 76.15
CA THR A 14 47.72 2.12 75.43
C THR A 14 47.66 2.88 74.10
N ARG A 15 48.80 3.48 73.73
CA ARG A 15 49.12 4.17 72.46
C ARG A 15 49.02 3.25 71.24
N VAL A 16 48.83 3.85 70.06
CA VAL A 16 49.66 3.84 68.82
C VAL A 16 48.74 4.44 67.73
N GLY A 17 49.05 5.49 66.98
CA GLY A 17 50.29 5.85 66.32
C GLY A 17 50.05 5.78 64.81
N LYS A 18 50.15 6.94 64.14
CA LYS A 18 50.03 7.21 62.69
C LYS A 18 50.68 6.13 61.80
N ASN A 19 50.17 5.95 60.58
CA ASN A 19 51.04 5.99 59.40
C ASN A 19 50.35 6.24 58.05
N ARG A 20 51.01 7.09 57.27
CA ARG A 20 50.81 7.37 55.84
C ARG A 20 51.23 6.15 55.01
N PHE A 21 50.57 5.92 53.88
CA PHE A 21 51.13 5.23 52.70
C PHE A 21 50.66 5.99 51.46
N HIS A 22 51.52 6.78 50.83
CA HIS A 22 52.45 6.43 49.73
C HIS A 22 51.74 6.03 48.42
N TYR A 23 51.79 6.96 47.47
CA TYR A 23 51.52 6.75 46.04
C TYR A 23 52.48 5.70 45.48
N HIS A 24 51.93 4.62 44.92
CA HIS A 24 52.64 3.77 43.97
C HIS A 24 52.16 4.07 42.56
N ARG A 25 53.07 4.57 41.74
CA ARG A 25 52.90 4.76 40.29
C ARG A 25 53.22 3.44 39.62
N GLU A 26 52.22 2.69 39.21
CA GLU A 26 52.38 1.44 38.48
C GLU A 26 52.24 1.68 36.98
N ASN A 27 53.28 1.30 36.25
CA ASN A 27 53.49 1.55 34.84
C ASN A 27 52.92 0.35 34.05
N SER A 28 51.69 0.45 33.56
CA SER A 28 51.02 -0.62 32.83
C SER A 28 50.81 -0.26 31.36
N ARG A 29 51.57 -0.96 30.52
CA ARG A 29 51.62 -0.92 29.05
C ARG A 29 50.23 -0.85 28.42
N ALA A 30 50.05 0.09 27.50
CA ALA A 30 48.90 0.17 26.61
C ALA A 30 48.80 -1.11 25.74
N LYS A 31 47.85 -1.99 26.06
CA LYS A 31 47.40 -3.03 25.13
C LYS A 31 46.48 -2.36 24.10
N ARG A 32 46.96 -2.23 22.87
CA ARG A 32 46.12 -1.90 21.71
C ARG A 32 45.07 -3.00 21.56
N GLN A 33 43.78 -2.65 21.69
CA GLN A 33 42.68 -3.51 21.26
C GLN A 33 42.68 -3.58 19.73
N PRO A 34 42.58 -4.77 19.11
CA PRO A 34 42.42 -4.85 17.67
C PRO A 34 41.00 -4.37 17.30
N GLN A 35 40.92 -3.41 16.39
CA GLN A 35 39.69 -3.09 15.67
C GLN A 35 39.19 -4.37 15.02
N ARG A 36 38.01 -4.85 15.41
CA ARG A 36 37.33 -5.92 14.69
C ARG A 36 36.87 -5.36 13.35
N GLN A 37 37.62 -5.64 12.29
CA GLN A 37 37.13 -5.55 10.93
C GLN A 37 36.04 -6.60 10.76
N CYS A 38 34.83 -6.16 10.43
CA CYS A 38 33.78 -7.04 9.94
C CYS A 38 34.20 -7.52 8.54
N THR A 39 34.84 -8.69 8.46
CA THR A 39 35.10 -9.37 7.19
C THR A 39 33.78 -9.95 6.69
N GLY A 40 33.35 -9.50 5.51
CA GLY A 40 32.15 -10.00 4.84
C GLY A 40 32.30 -11.48 4.50
N HIS A 41 31.48 -12.33 5.12
CA HIS A 41 31.22 -13.66 4.60
C HIS A 41 30.19 -13.56 3.48
N GLN A 42 30.60 -13.83 2.25
CA GLN A 42 29.69 -14.13 1.15
C GLN A 42 28.96 -15.43 1.49
N TYR A 43 27.78 -15.29 2.08
CA TYR A 43 26.79 -16.35 2.13
C TYR A 43 26.10 -16.41 0.77
N SER A 44 26.24 -17.52 0.06
CA SER A 44 25.32 -17.87 -1.02
C SER A 44 23.93 -18.06 -0.41
N GLN A 45 23.01 -17.12 -0.68
CA GLN A 45 21.68 -17.11 -0.10
C GLN A 45 20.63 -17.66 -1.07
N PRO A 46 19.64 -18.44 -0.58
CA PRO A 46 18.54 -18.94 -1.41
C PRO A 46 17.58 -17.80 -1.78
N ALA A 47 16.95 -17.93 -2.96
CA ALA A 47 16.00 -16.96 -3.51
C ALA A 47 14.80 -16.76 -2.58
N GLY A 48 14.49 -15.49 -2.24
CA GLY A 48 13.23 -15.14 -1.56
C GLY A 48 13.29 -14.05 -0.48
N ARG A 49 14.43 -13.41 -0.20
CA ARG A 49 14.47 -12.26 0.73
C ARG A 49 14.60 -10.94 -0.03
N SER A 50 13.64 -10.03 0.16
CA SER A 50 13.76 -8.64 -0.23
C SER A 50 14.95 -8.04 0.52
N THR A 51 16.07 -7.88 -0.18
CA THR A 51 17.26 -7.23 0.33
C THR A 51 17.20 -5.77 -0.10
N ILE A 52 17.47 -4.85 0.81
CA ILE A 52 17.65 -3.44 0.45
C ILE A 52 18.83 -3.41 -0.53
N THR A 53 18.56 -3.06 -1.78
CA THR A 53 19.53 -3.18 -2.87
C THR A 53 20.40 -1.93 -3.02
N GLN A 54 20.00 -0.82 -2.38
CA GLN A 54 20.67 0.49 -2.46
C GLN A 54 20.78 1.13 -1.08
N PRO A 55 21.85 1.91 -0.79
CA PRO A 55 21.95 2.69 0.44
C PRO A 55 20.73 3.59 0.60
N ILE A 56 20.14 3.61 1.80
CA ILE A 56 18.98 4.43 2.11
C ILE A 56 19.43 5.61 2.98
N ASP A 57 19.33 6.82 2.43
CA ASP A 57 19.65 8.05 3.15
C ASP A 57 18.46 8.51 4.01
N ILE A 58 18.64 8.47 5.32
CA ILE A 58 17.68 8.99 6.30
C ILE A 58 18.19 10.35 6.80
N LYS A 59 17.37 11.38 6.66
CA LYS A 59 17.70 12.74 7.10
C LYS A 59 16.80 13.17 8.26
N ASN A 60 17.29 14.11 9.08
CA ASN A 60 16.49 14.76 10.13
C ASN A 60 15.76 13.80 11.08
N LEU A 61 16.44 12.71 11.48
CA LEU A 61 15.90 11.70 12.40
C LEU A 61 15.73 12.29 13.81
N GLN A 62 14.51 12.21 14.32
CA GLN A 62 14.15 12.55 15.70
C GLN A 62 13.36 11.41 16.31
N ILE A 63 13.72 11.04 17.54
CA ILE A 63 13.09 9.95 18.29
C ILE A 63 12.85 10.42 19.72
N ALA A 64 11.62 10.32 20.19
CA ALA A 64 11.24 10.48 21.59
C ALA A 64 10.48 9.21 22.03
N ALA A 65 11.05 8.51 23.00
CA ALA A 65 10.49 7.28 23.54
C ALA A 65 10.63 7.24 25.06
N THR A 66 9.64 6.64 25.73
CA THR A 66 9.66 6.37 27.16
C THR A 66 9.61 4.87 27.38
N ILE A 67 10.40 4.38 28.34
CA ILE A 67 10.45 2.97 28.70
C ILE A 67 10.08 2.84 30.18
N GLN A 68 9.03 2.07 30.48
CA GLN A 68 8.58 1.77 31.84
C GLN A 68 8.42 0.25 32.01
N GLY A 69 9.45 -0.38 32.56
CA GLY A 69 9.50 -1.84 32.65
C GLY A 69 9.45 -2.48 31.27
N GLN A 70 8.41 -3.25 31.00
CA GLN A 70 8.17 -3.91 29.72
C GLN A 70 7.47 -3.03 28.68
N ASP A 71 6.95 -1.88 29.10
CA ASP A 71 6.24 -0.97 28.23
C ASP A 71 7.19 0.02 27.54
N VAL A 72 7.20 -0.01 26.21
CA VAL A 72 7.95 0.93 25.37
C VAL A 72 6.95 1.80 24.61
N LEU A 73 6.86 3.07 24.98
CA LEU A 73 6.02 4.07 24.32
C LEU A 73 6.88 4.93 23.39
N LEU A 74 6.67 4.80 22.08
CA LEU A 74 7.21 5.70 21.06
C LEU A 74 6.28 6.91 20.94
N GLN A 75 6.65 8.00 21.61
CA GLN A 75 5.89 9.25 21.61
C GLN A 75 6.02 9.98 20.26
N ARG A 76 7.21 9.89 19.65
CA ARG A 76 7.47 10.49 18.34
C ARG A 76 8.64 9.79 17.65
N LEU A 77 8.45 9.39 16.41
CA LEU A 77 9.49 9.14 15.43
C LEU A 77 9.21 10.08 14.25
N SER A 78 10.21 10.81 13.79
CA SER A 78 10.11 11.57 12.55
C SER A 78 11.43 11.60 11.82
N PHE A 79 11.39 11.44 10.50
CA PHE A 79 12.57 11.50 9.64
C PHE A 79 12.15 11.80 8.20
N GLN A 80 13.11 12.22 7.40
CA GLN A 80 12.93 12.41 5.96
C GLN A 80 13.57 11.27 5.20
N LEU A 81 12.84 10.80 4.18
CA LEU A 81 13.22 9.65 3.37
C LEU A 81 12.58 9.76 1.98
N PHE A 82 13.38 9.59 0.91
CA PHE A 82 12.94 9.73 -0.50
C PHE A 82 12.15 11.02 -0.76
N ASP A 83 12.70 12.15 -0.27
CA ASP A 83 12.10 13.50 -0.29
C ASP A 83 10.77 13.67 0.46
N GLY A 84 10.25 12.60 1.07
CA GLY A 84 9.07 12.61 1.91
C GLY A 84 9.38 12.80 3.39
N GLN A 85 8.37 13.23 4.13
CA GLN A 85 8.38 13.23 5.59
C GLN A 85 7.62 12.01 6.11
N VAL A 86 8.26 11.28 7.02
CA VAL A 86 7.64 10.20 7.80
C VAL A 86 7.48 10.66 9.24
N ALA A 87 6.33 10.39 9.83
CA ALA A 87 6.06 10.56 11.25
C ALA A 87 5.34 9.32 11.79
N ALA A 88 5.72 8.85 12.97
CA ALA A 88 5.08 7.71 13.61
C ALA A 88 5.03 7.84 15.13
N GLU A 89 4.03 7.19 15.72
CA GLU A 89 3.86 7.00 17.15
C GLU A 89 3.41 5.55 17.39
N GLY A 90 3.66 5.01 18.57
CA GLY A 90 3.26 3.64 18.86
C GLY A 90 3.66 3.15 20.22
N ARG A 91 3.31 1.90 20.50
CA ARG A 91 3.57 1.22 21.76
C ARG A 91 3.95 -0.22 21.47
N VAL A 92 4.95 -0.71 22.18
CA VAL A 92 5.37 -2.12 22.14
C VAL A 92 5.43 -2.62 23.58
N MET A 93 4.73 -3.72 23.87
CA MET A 93 4.90 -4.41 25.14
C MET A 93 5.97 -5.48 24.98
N SER A 94 7.19 -5.15 25.39
CA SER A 94 8.32 -6.07 25.41
C SER A 94 8.12 -7.15 26.47
N GLY A 95 8.90 -8.24 26.41
CA GLY A 95 8.86 -9.31 27.42
C GLY A 95 8.17 -10.61 26.98
N SER A 96 7.73 -10.71 25.74
CA SER A 96 7.40 -11.98 25.08
C SER A 96 8.20 -12.15 23.79
N GLU A 97 8.26 -13.38 23.27
CA GLU A 97 8.89 -13.69 21.98
C GLU A 97 8.19 -12.98 20.81
N THR A 98 6.86 -12.82 20.90
CA THR A 98 6.01 -12.09 19.94
C THR A 98 5.36 -10.88 20.62
N PRO A 99 6.10 -9.78 20.84
CA PRO A 99 5.62 -8.62 21.58
C PRO A 99 4.43 -7.98 20.85
N PRO A 100 3.28 -7.74 21.52
CA PRO A 100 2.20 -7.00 20.90
C PRO A 100 2.61 -5.55 20.69
N PHE A 101 2.14 -4.98 19.59
CA PHE A 101 2.39 -3.58 19.25
C PHE A 101 1.12 -2.91 18.71
N THR A 102 1.09 -1.59 18.86
CA THR A 102 0.19 -0.70 18.15
C THR A 102 0.98 0.47 17.60
N GLY A 103 0.56 1.03 16.47
CA GLY A 103 1.25 2.15 15.87
C GLY A 103 0.41 2.90 14.88
N LYS A 104 0.70 4.19 14.74
CA LYS A 104 0.21 5.03 13.67
C LYS A 104 1.39 5.60 12.91
N MET A 105 1.24 5.71 11.60
CA MET A 105 2.26 6.28 10.72
C MET A 105 1.60 7.20 9.70
N THR A 106 2.22 8.35 9.49
CA THR A 106 1.88 9.28 8.42
C THR A 106 3.09 9.45 7.52
N ILE A 107 2.84 9.39 6.21
CA ILE A 107 3.81 9.65 5.14
C ILE A 107 3.27 10.81 4.31
N GLN A 108 4.12 11.78 3.98
CA GLN A 108 3.75 12.92 3.14
C GLN A 108 4.87 13.22 2.14
N GLY A 109 4.51 13.33 0.86
CA GLY A 109 5.43 13.81 -0.18
C GLY A 109 6.50 12.81 -0.62
N MET A 110 6.35 11.52 -0.30
CA MET A 110 7.37 10.52 -0.62
C MET A 110 7.41 10.21 -2.11
N GLN A 111 8.59 10.25 -2.71
CA GLN A 111 8.78 9.85 -4.11
C GLN A 111 8.82 8.33 -4.24
N LEU A 112 7.83 7.74 -4.92
CA LEU A 112 7.67 6.28 -4.99
C LEU A 112 8.74 5.58 -5.83
N ASP A 113 9.17 6.17 -6.94
CA ASP A 113 10.13 5.54 -7.84
C ASP A 113 11.46 5.19 -7.15
N PRO A 114 12.17 6.15 -6.49
CA PRO A 114 13.37 5.81 -5.74
C PRO A 114 13.08 4.92 -4.52
N ALA A 115 11.92 5.08 -3.87
CA ALA A 115 11.56 4.28 -2.70
C ALA A 115 11.40 2.78 -3.04
N LEU A 116 10.70 2.47 -4.13
CA LEU A 116 10.46 1.09 -4.55
C LEU A 116 11.71 0.45 -5.16
N LYS A 117 12.50 1.21 -5.94
CA LYS A 117 13.77 0.72 -6.50
C LYS A 117 14.77 0.31 -5.41
N ALA A 118 14.77 0.98 -4.26
CA ALA A 118 15.60 0.60 -3.12
C ALA A 118 15.22 -0.77 -2.53
N LEU A 119 13.95 -1.17 -2.63
CA LEU A 119 13.43 -2.44 -2.13
C LEU A 119 13.59 -3.59 -3.12
N ALA A 120 13.25 -3.36 -4.40
CA ALA A 120 13.38 -4.33 -5.47
C ALA A 120 13.35 -3.64 -6.83
N THR A 121 14.09 -4.19 -7.80
CA THR A 121 13.88 -3.86 -9.22
C THR A 121 12.83 -4.80 -9.78
N THR A 122 11.75 -4.23 -10.29
CA THR A 122 10.54 -4.95 -10.70
C THR A 122 10.20 -4.66 -12.16
N GLN A 123 9.52 -5.60 -12.81
CA GLN A 123 9.11 -5.44 -14.22
C GLN A 123 7.96 -4.45 -14.37
N VAL A 124 7.11 -4.37 -13.34
CA VAL A 124 6.07 -3.35 -13.17
C VAL A 124 6.53 -2.41 -12.06
N SER A 125 6.61 -1.12 -12.34
CA SER A 125 6.99 -0.09 -11.37
C SER A 125 5.91 0.97 -11.27
N ILE A 126 5.83 1.64 -10.12
CA ILE A 126 4.95 2.79 -9.93
C ILE A 126 5.78 3.99 -9.46
N SER A 127 5.50 5.13 -10.06
CA SER A 127 6.11 6.42 -9.76
C SER A 127 5.03 7.43 -9.37
N GLY A 128 5.45 8.55 -8.78
CA GLY A 128 4.58 9.61 -8.30
C GLY A 128 4.89 10.01 -6.86
N THR A 129 4.13 10.98 -6.36
CA THR A 129 4.27 11.50 -5.00
C THR A 129 3.21 10.86 -4.09
N ALA A 130 3.65 10.08 -3.12
CA ALA A 130 2.79 9.36 -2.21
C ALA A 130 2.59 10.06 -0.86
N GLY A 131 1.38 9.91 -0.33
CA GLY A 131 1.03 10.15 1.06
C GLY A 131 0.25 8.97 1.61
N ALA A 132 0.39 8.71 2.91
CA ALA A 132 -0.32 7.63 3.59
C ALA A 132 -0.63 7.98 5.05
N ASN A 133 -1.74 7.46 5.56
CA ASN A 133 -2.05 7.41 6.99
C ASN A 133 -2.40 5.98 7.34
N LEU A 134 -1.64 5.36 8.23
CA LEU A 134 -1.78 3.96 8.63
C LEU A 134 -2.03 3.87 10.13
N SER A 135 -2.92 2.98 10.55
CA SER A 135 -3.14 2.59 11.94
C SER A 135 -3.09 1.08 12.03
N MET A 136 -2.06 0.55 12.68
CA MET A 136 -1.71 -0.86 12.66
C MET A 136 -1.55 -1.41 14.07
N GLN A 137 -1.84 -2.68 14.23
CA GLN A 137 -1.58 -3.46 15.43
C GLN A 137 -1.16 -4.88 15.04
N GLY A 138 -0.49 -5.58 15.95
CA GLY A 138 -0.10 -6.95 15.71
C GLY A 138 0.76 -7.50 16.83
N ARG A 139 1.44 -8.61 16.56
CA ARG A 139 2.35 -9.27 17.48
C ARG A 139 3.62 -9.67 16.77
N GLY A 140 4.76 -9.45 17.40
CA GLY A 140 6.06 -9.70 16.78
C GLY A 140 6.41 -8.65 15.73
N ILE A 141 7.69 -8.61 15.37
CA ILE A 141 8.25 -7.62 14.43
C ILE A 141 8.97 -8.29 13.26
N SER A 142 8.98 -9.63 13.20
CA SER A 142 9.53 -10.37 12.07
C SER A 142 8.53 -10.44 10.93
N ILE A 143 9.01 -10.64 9.69
CA ILE A 143 8.12 -10.78 8.52
C ILE A 143 7.10 -11.92 8.69
N PRO A 144 7.47 -13.13 9.19
CA PRO A 144 6.49 -14.17 9.49
C PRO A 144 5.43 -13.72 10.51
N ASP A 145 5.83 -13.07 11.61
CA ASP A 145 4.88 -12.63 12.64
C ASP A 145 3.91 -11.57 12.10
N LEU A 146 4.44 -10.61 11.32
CA LEU A 146 3.63 -9.56 10.70
C LEU A 146 2.67 -10.15 9.66
N THR A 147 3.11 -11.14 8.88
CA THR A 147 2.24 -11.83 7.93
C THR A 147 1.07 -12.51 8.63
N GLN A 148 1.27 -13.03 9.85
CA GLN A 148 0.23 -13.75 10.58
C GLN A 148 -0.66 -12.86 11.45
N SER A 149 -0.14 -11.74 11.97
CA SER A 149 -0.79 -10.99 13.04
C SER A 149 -1.06 -9.52 12.73
N LEU A 150 -0.52 -8.97 11.64
CA LEU A 150 -0.71 -7.56 11.31
C LEU A 150 -2.17 -7.32 10.92
N GLU A 151 -2.79 -6.41 11.64
CA GLU A 151 -4.14 -5.95 11.40
C GLU A 151 -4.18 -4.43 11.46
N GLY A 152 -5.07 -3.82 10.68
CA GLY A 152 -5.22 -2.37 10.73
C GLY A 152 -5.89 -1.78 9.51
N THR A 153 -5.85 -0.46 9.44
CA THR A 153 -6.43 0.30 8.32
C THR A 153 -5.43 1.31 7.79
N GLY A 154 -5.64 1.70 6.53
CA GLY A 154 -4.81 2.70 5.90
C GLY A 154 -5.59 3.49 4.86
N HIS A 155 -5.19 4.74 4.68
CA HIS A 155 -5.54 5.55 3.53
C HIS A 155 -4.25 5.90 2.79
N VAL A 156 -4.20 5.67 1.49
CA VAL A 156 -3.03 5.95 0.65
C VAL A 156 -3.47 6.77 -0.56
N ALA A 157 -2.70 7.80 -0.87
CA ALA A 157 -2.88 8.61 -2.07
C ALA A 157 -1.55 8.73 -2.82
N VAL A 158 -1.59 8.63 -4.15
CA VAL A 158 -0.45 8.87 -5.03
C VAL A 158 -0.87 9.89 -6.07
N LYS A 159 -0.08 10.95 -6.23
CA LYS A 159 -0.33 12.03 -7.20
C LYS A 159 0.72 12.05 -8.29
N ASP A 160 0.29 12.50 -9.47
CA ASP A 160 1.14 12.80 -10.63
C ASP A 160 2.09 11.65 -10.95
N GLY A 161 1.50 10.49 -11.21
CA GLY A 161 2.22 9.22 -11.26
C GLY A 161 2.06 8.46 -12.56
N LYS A 162 2.84 7.39 -12.65
CA LYS A 162 2.85 6.49 -13.80
C LYS A 162 3.15 5.07 -13.35
N ILE A 163 2.37 4.11 -13.83
CA ILE A 163 2.65 2.69 -13.74
C ILE A 163 3.39 2.29 -15.01
N GLU A 164 4.65 1.87 -14.91
CA GLU A 164 5.41 1.34 -16.04
C GLU A 164 5.29 -0.18 -16.12
N GLY A 165 5.38 -0.72 -17.33
CA GLY A 165 5.20 -2.14 -17.61
C GLY A 165 3.74 -2.53 -17.95
N VAL A 166 2.77 -1.65 -17.68
CA VAL A 166 1.34 -1.91 -17.86
C VAL A 166 0.66 -0.71 -18.51
N ASN A 167 -0.06 -0.95 -19.61
CA ASN A 167 -1.01 0.01 -20.18
C ASN A 167 -2.44 -0.51 -19.99
N LEU A 168 -3.10 -0.11 -18.90
CA LEU A 168 -4.42 -0.63 -18.52
C LEU A 168 -5.47 -0.40 -19.60
N LEU A 169 -5.38 0.71 -20.32
CA LEU A 169 -6.31 1.02 -21.40
C LEU A 169 -6.10 0.08 -22.59
N GLN A 170 -4.85 -0.18 -22.97
CA GLN A 170 -4.51 -1.14 -24.02
C GLN A 170 -4.98 -2.55 -23.66
N GLU A 171 -4.78 -2.99 -22.42
CA GLU A 171 -5.28 -4.29 -21.95
C GLU A 171 -6.80 -4.35 -22.06
N ALA A 172 -7.51 -3.30 -21.60
CA ALA A 172 -8.96 -3.25 -21.66
C ALA A 172 -9.52 -3.28 -23.09
N VAL A 173 -8.93 -2.54 -24.02
CA VAL A 173 -9.35 -2.51 -25.44
C VAL A 173 -9.02 -3.82 -26.15
N SER A 174 -7.89 -4.44 -25.82
CA SER A 174 -7.49 -5.73 -26.39
C SER A 174 -8.49 -6.83 -26.03
N ILE A 175 -9.00 -6.85 -24.80
CA ILE A 175 -10.03 -7.81 -24.37
C ILE A 175 -11.34 -7.65 -25.16
N LEU A 176 -11.66 -6.45 -25.64
CA LEU A 176 -12.84 -6.20 -26.47
C LEU A 176 -12.67 -6.61 -27.94
N ASN A 177 -11.49 -7.14 -28.34
CA ASN A 177 -11.14 -7.49 -29.72
C ASN A 177 -11.39 -6.34 -30.71
N VAL A 178 -11.19 -5.09 -30.29
CA VAL A 178 -11.42 -3.93 -31.16
C VAL A 178 -10.25 -3.81 -32.13
N ALA A 179 -10.49 -4.15 -33.40
CA ALA A 179 -9.50 -3.98 -34.47
C ALA A 179 -9.42 -2.51 -34.92
N GLY A 180 -8.23 -2.07 -35.36
CA GLY A 180 -8.04 -0.76 -36.00
C GLY A 180 -7.89 0.44 -35.06
N ILE A 181 -7.94 0.26 -33.74
CA ILE A 181 -7.61 1.31 -32.78
C ILE A 181 -6.16 1.17 -32.36
N SER A 182 -5.32 2.08 -32.85
CA SER A 182 -3.95 2.21 -32.36
C SER A 182 -3.95 3.11 -31.13
N LEU A 183 -3.83 2.50 -29.96
CA LEU A 183 -3.44 3.23 -28.76
C LEU A 183 -1.92 3.42 -28.75
N ASP A 184 -1.44 4.40 -27.99
CA ASP A 184 0.01 4.58 -27.78
C ASP A 184 0.65 3.24 -27.34
N HIS A 185 1.74 2.88 -28.00
CA HIS A 185 2.49 1.65 -27.72
C HIS A 185 3.28 1.71 -26.41
N ALA A 186 3.28 2.85 -25.72
CA ALA A 186 3.84 2.96 -24.40
C ALA A 186 3.21 1.91 -23.46
N LYS A 187 4.05 1.01 -22.92
CA LYS A 187 3.68 0.07 -21.85
C LYS A 187 3.60 0.80 -20.51
N ALA A 188 2.76 1.82 -20.43
CA ALA A 188 2.60 2.60 -19.24
C ALA A 188 1.17 3.13 -19.08
N THR A 189 0.79 3.38 -17.84
CA THR A 189 -0.47 3.99 -17.46
C THR A 189 -0.16 5.24 -16.65
N ALA A 190 -0.32 6.41 -17.25
CA ALA A 190 -0.22 7.68 -16.54
C ALA A 190 -1.52 7.99 -15.79
N PHE A 191 -1.41 8.60 -14.61
CA PHE A 191 -2.56 8.98 -13.79
C PHE A 191 -2.26 10.28 -13.03
N SER A 192 -3.29 11.09 -12.78
CA SER A 192 -3.17 12.27 -11.93
C SER A 192 -3.27 11.88 -10.46
N THR A 193 -4.16 10.94 -10.12
CA THR A 193 -4.38 10.51 -8.75
C THR A 193 -4.70 9.02 -8.68
N ILE A 194 -4.17 8.34 -7.67
CA ILE A 194 -4.71 7.09 -7.12
C ILE A 194 -5.03 7.34 -5.65
N GLU A 195 -6.23 7.02 -5.22
CA GLU A 195 -6.63 6.99 -3.81
C GLU A 195 -7.16 5.61 -3.43
N THR A 196 -6.74 5.12 -2.27
CA THR A 196 -7.22 3.84 -1.77
C THR A 196 -7.41 3.82 -0.25
N ASP A 197 -8.51 3.19 0.16
CA ASP A 197 -8.74 2.80 1.55
C ASP A 197 -8.45 1.30 1.69
N LEU A 198 -7.63 0.97 2.68
CA LEU A 198 -7.07 -0.36 2.90
C LEU A 198 -7.49 -0.88 4.28
N ALA A 199 -7.73 -2.18 4.38
CA ALA A 199 -7.71 -2.92 5.63
C ALA A 199 -6.70 -4.05 5.51
N VAL A 200 -5.86 -4.26 6.51
CA VAL A 200 -4.89 -5.36 6.55
C VAL A 200 -5.40 -6.39 7.53
N LYS A 201 -5.36 -7.66 7.13
CA LYS A 201 -5.67 -8.79 8.01
C LYS A 201 -5.01 -10.06 7.50
N GLU A 202 -4.36 -10.81 8.40
CA GLU A 202 -3.85 -12.17 8.12
C GLU A 202 -3.04 -12.27 6.82
N GLY A 203 -2.12 -11.31 6.59
CA GLY A 203 -1.23 -11.31 5.44
C GLY A 203 -1.90 -10.89 4.12
N THR A 204 -3.12 -10.36 4.20
CA THR A 204 -3.89 -9.85 3.07
C THR A 204 -4.21 -8.38 3.26
N VAL A 205 -3.96 -7.58 2.22
CA VAL A 205 -4.44 -6.21 2.10
C VAL A 205 -5.78 -6.24 1.35
N HIS A 206 -6.84 -5.86 2.03
CA HIS A 206 -8.16 -5.61 1.45
C HIS A 206 -8.22 -4.17 0.93
N VAL A 207 -8.28 -4.02 -0.38
CA VAL A 207 -8.54 -2.74 -1.06
C VAL A 207 -10.04 -2.50 -1.00
N GLN A 208 -10.49 -1.74 -0.02
CA GLN A 208 -11.92 -1.48 0.23
C GLN A 208 -12.49 -0.50 -0.80
N ARG A 209 -11.66 0.47 -1.19
CA ARG A 209 -11.94 1.43 -2.25
C ARG A 209 -10.65 1.70 -3.01
N LEU A 210 -10.78 1.72 -4.33
CA LEU A 210 -9.80 2.24 -5.26
C LEU A 210 -10.49 3.31 -6.10
N LEU A 211 -9.88 4.48 -6.19
CA LEU A 211 -10.19 5.51 -7.17
C LEU A 211 -8.91 5.87 -7.91
N MET A 212 -8.96 5.93 -9.23
CA MET A 212 -7.86 6.37 -10.06
C MET A 212 -8.40 7.31 -11.14
N ASP A 213 -7.77 8.48 -11.27
CA ASP A 213 -8.06 9.45 -12.32
C ASP A 213 -6.88 9.49 -13.29
N SER A 214 -7.19 9.33 -14.58
CA SER A 214 -6.27 9.49 -15.69
C SER A 214 -6.88 10.45 -16.72
N HIS A 215 -6.09 10.87 -17.71
CA HIS A 215 -6.57 11.71 -18.80
C HIS A 215 -7.69 11.01 -19.60
N ASP A 216 -7.48 9.73 -19.91
CA ASP A 216 -8.34 8.98 -20.83
C ASP A 216 -9.41 8.13 -20.13
N PHE A 217 -9.34 7.97 -18.82
CA PHE A 217 -10.27 7.13 -18.08
C PHE A 217 -10.27 7.44 -16.58
N GLN A 218 -11.31 6.92 -15.91
CA GLN A 218 -11.37 6.79 -14.46
C GLN A 218 -11.48 5.30 -14.11
N ALA A 219 -10.82 4.86 -13.06
CA ALA A 219 -10.92 3.50 -12.55
C ALA A 219 -11.43 3.51 -11.11
N THR A 220 -12.43 2.68 -10.83
CA THR A 220 -12.98 2.51 -9.48
C THR A 220 -13.05 1.04 -9.14
N GLY A 221 -12.76 0.63 -7.91
CA GLY A 221 -12.81 -0.79 -7.59
C GLY A 221 -12.41 -1.16 -6.18
N GLY A 222 -12.02 -2.43 -6.03
CA GLY A 222 -11.55 -3.01 -4.79
C GLY A 222 -11.11 -4.46 -4.97
N GLY A 223 -10.75 -5.14 -3.89
CA GLY A 223 -10.33 -6.53 -3.91
C GLY A 223 -9.28 -6.85 -2.87
N THR A 224 -8.39 -7.79 -3.18
CA THR A 224 -7.33 -8.23 -2.27
C THR A 224 -5.96 -8.26 -2.93
N ILE A 225 -4.93 -7.97 -2.12
CA ILE A 225 -3.52 -8.12 -2.46
C ILE A 225 -2.87 -8.90 -1.31
N GLY A 226 -2.33 -10.08 -1.60
CA GLY A 226 -1.58 -10.86 -0.63
C GLY A 226 -0.18 -10.29 -0.38
N PHE A 227 0.40 -10.53 0.79
CA PHE A 227 1.83 -10.24 1.04
C PHE A 227 2.76 -11.10 0.16
N ASP A 228 2.24 -12.21 -0.39
CA ASP A 228 2.85 -13.00 -1.45
C ASP A 228 2.69 -12.37 -2.85
N GLN A 229 2.20 -11.14 -2.92
CA GLN A 229 1.97 -10.32 -4.11
C GLN A 229 0.84 -10.82 -5.02
N LYS A 230 0.05 -11.82 -4.62
CA LYS A 230 -1.10 -12.27 -5.42
C LYS A 230 -2.17 -11.19 -5.47
N LEU A 231 -2.70 -10.98 -6.67
CA LEU A 231 -3.75 -10.02 -6.94
C LEU A 231 -5.10 -10.74 -7.11
N ASN A 232 -6.14 -10.13 -6.58
CA ASN A 232 -7.53 -10.43 -6.92
C ASN A 232 -8.34 -9.13 -6.81
N LEU A 233 -8.31 -8.34 -7.88
CA LEU A 233 -8.96 -7.03 -7.93
C LEU A 233 -10.10 -7.04 -8.95
N ALA A 234 -11.18 -6.34 -8.60
CA ALA A 234 -12.27 -5.99 -9.51
C ALA A 234 -12.25 -4.48 -9.72
N VAL A 235 -12.05 -4.04 -10.96
CA VAL A 235 -11.87 -2.64 -11.33
C VAL A 235 -12.82 -2.28 -12.46
N ASN A 236 -13.70 -1.32 -12.23
CA ASN A 236 -14.53 -0.74 -13.27
C ASN A 236 -13.82 0.45 -13.92
N LEU A 237 -13.45 0.30 -15.18
CA LEU A 237 -12.82 1.33 -16.00
C LEU A 237 -13.88 2.11 -16.78
N ILE A 238 -13.93 3.43 -16.61
CA ILE A 238 -14.85 4.33 -17.31
C ILE A 238 -14.04 5.24 -18.21
N LEU A 239 -14.09 5.02 -19.52
CA LEU A 239 -13.28 5.75 -20.49
C LEU A 239 -13.84 7.16 -20.69
N SER A 240 -13.00 8.11 -21.14
CA SER A 240 -13.41 9.45 -21.55
C SER A 240 -14.46 9.38 -22.66
N GLN A 241 -15.25 10.43 -22.83
CA GLN A 241 -16.29 10.47 -23.86
C GLN A 241 -15.69 10.33 -25.27
N ASP A 242 -14.63 11.09 -25.57
CA ASP A 242 -13.93 11.02 -26.86
C ASP A 242 -13.46 9.60 -27.19
N LEU A 243 -12.79 8.95 -26.24
CA LEU A 243 -12.28 7.60 -26.45
C LEU A 243 -13.40 6.57 -26.53
N SER A 244 -14.44 6.72 -25.71
CA SER A 244 -15.62 5.84 -25.74
C SER A 244 -16.29 5.88 -27.11
N GLN A 245 -16.46 7.06 -27.69
CA GLN A 245 -17.03 7.23 -29.02
C GLN A 245 -16.12 6.58 -30.07
N LYS A 246 -14.82 6.87 -30.07
CA LYS A 246 -13.86 6.24 -31.01
C LYS A 246 -13.94 4.72 -30.99
N ILE A 247 -14.01 4.12 -29.79
CA ILE A 247 -14.11 2.66 -29.63
C ILE A 247 -15.47 2.12 -30.09
N ALA A 248 -16.57 2.77 -29.70
CA ALA A 248 -17.92 2.34 -30.07
C ALA A 248 -18.19 2.40 -31.58
N HIS A 249 -17.56 3.34 -32.30
CA HIS A 249 -17.64 3.41 -33.77
C HIS A 249 -16.88 2.26 -34.44
N SER A 250 -15.82 1.77 -33.81
CA SER A 250 -14.91 0.76 -34.38
C SER A 250 -15.33 -0.68 -34.05
N SER A 251 -16.24 -0.90 -33.11
CA SER A 251 -16.70 -2.24 -32.72
C SER A 251 -18.17 -2.25 -32.28
N PRO A 252 -19.04 -3.02 -32.94
CA PRO A 252 -20.41 -3.26 -32.48
C PRO A 252 -20.46 -3.86 -31.06
N ALA A 253 -19.51 -4.74 -30.71
CA ALA A 253 -19.43 -5.34 -29.38
C ALA A 253 -19.12 -4.30 -28.29
N ALA A 254 -18.35 -3.25 -28.60
CA ALA A 254 -18.08 -2.16 -27.66
C ALA A 254 -19.33 -1.34 -27.34
N LYS A 255 -20.31 -1.25 -28.26
CA LYS A 255 -21.59 -0.57 -28.00
C LYS A 255 -22.36 -1.21 -26.84
N LEU A 256 -22.19 -2.52 -26.63
CA LEU A 256 -22.84 -3.26 -25.53
C LEU A 256 -22.26 -2.93 -24.15
N ALA A 257 -21.02 -2.42 -24.11
CA ALA A 257 -20.37 -2.01 -22.88
C ALA A 257 -20.54 -0.49 -22.60
N MET A 258 -21.34 0.21 -23.40
CA MET A 258 -21.66 1.62 -23.15
C MET A 258 -22.68 1.77 -22.02
N LYS A 259 -22.48 2.77 -21.17
CA LYS A 259 -23.44 3.25 -20.19
C LYS A 259 -23.65 4.75 -20.43
N GLY A 260 -24.74 5.10 -21.10
CA GLY A 260 -24.90 6.45 -21.64
C GLY A 260 -23.95 6.65 -22.83
N ASP A 261 -23.13 7.68 -22.77
CA ASP A 261 -22.16 8.06 -23.80
C ASP A 261 -20.72 7.59 -23.51
N ARG A 262 -20.50 6.90 -22.38
CA ARG A 262 -19.19 6.42 -21.95
C ARG A 262 -19.12 4.89 -21.90
N LEU A 263 -17.97 4.34 -22.30
CA LEU A 263 -17.65 2.92 -22.21
C LEU A 263 -17.28 2.58 -20.75
N SER A 264 -17.90 1.53 -20.21
CA SER A 264 -17.69 1.09 -18.83
C SER A 264 -17.35 -0.39 -18.78
N LEU A 265 -16.10 -0.70 -18.45
CA LEU A 265 -15.51 -2.04 -18.54
C LEU A 265 -15.22 -2.59 -17.14
N PRO A 266 -15.96 -3.61 -16.68
CA PRO A 266 -15.68 -4.28 -15.41
C PRO A 266 -14.52 -5.27 -15.60
N LEU A 267 -13.31 -4.87 -15.26
CA LEU A 267 -12.09 -5.67 -15.37
C LEU A 267 -11.85 -6.52 -14.11
N THR A 268 -11.24 -7.68 -14.31
CA THR A 268 -10.63 -8.48 -13.24
C THR A 268 -9.12 -8.45 -13.40
N ILE A 269 -8.39 -8.24 -12.30
CA ILE A 269 -6.92 -8.25 -12.27
C ILE A 269 -6.48 -9.32 -11.29
N THR A 270 -5.79 -10.34 -11.82
CA THR A 270 -5.31 -11.50 -11.07
C THR A 270 -3.83 -11.74 -11.31
N GLY A 271 -3.27 -12.89 -10.94
CA GLY A 271 -1.85 -13.17 -11.06
C GLY A 271 -1.07 -12.55 -9.91
N THR A 272 0.09 -11.94 -10.18
CA THR A 272 0.91 -11.27 -9.17
C THR A 272 1.14 -9.81 -9.53
N ALA A 273 1.55 -8.98 -8.57
CA ALA A 273 1.91 -7.57 -8.81
C ALA A 273 2.95 -7.39 -9.93
N GLN A 274 3.79 -8.39 -10.15
CA GLN A 274 4.89 -8.39 -11.11
C GLN A 274 4.50 -8.94 -12.48
N ALA A 275 3.50 -9.82 -12.51
CA ALA A 275 2.97 -10.45 -13.71
C ALA A 275 1.43 -10.51 -13.59
N PRO A 276 0.76 -9.33 -13.67
CA PRO A 276 -0.68 -9.27 -13.56
C PRO A 276 -1.34 -9.89 -14.81
N SER A 277 -2.50 -10.52 -14.61
CA SER A 277 -3.35 -11.02 -15.68
C SER A 277 -4.66 -10.26 -15.69
N TYR A 278 -5.06 -9.78 -16.87
CA TYR A 278 -6.26 -8.98 -17.06
C TYR A 278 -7.38 -9.80 -17.70
N GLY A 279 -8.59 -9.62 -17.20
CA GLY A 279 -9.80 -10.22 -17.74
C GLY A 279 -10.96 -9.23 -17.68
N LEU A 280 -12.07 -9.61 -18.30
CA LEU A 280 -13.31 -8.86 -18.25
C LEU A 280 -14.36 -9.70 -17.54
N ASP A 281 -15.05 -9.11 -16.57
CA ASP A 281 -16.14 -9.74 -15.85
C ASP A 281 -17.37 -9.83 -16.74
N MET A 282 -17.45 -10.92 -17.50
CA MET A 282 -18.57 -11.23 -18.37
C MET A 282 -19.91 -11.24 -17.63
N LYS A 283 -19.94 -11.64 -16.36
CA LYS A 283 -21.19 -11.72 -15.58
C LYS A 283 -21.74 -10.33 -15.31
N SER A 284 -20.86 -9.39 -14.94
CA SER A 284 -21.23 -8.00 -14.76
C SER A 284 -21.67 -7.34 -16.08
N LEU A 285 -21.08 -7.72 -17.21
CA LEU A 285 -21.52 -7.22 -18.52
C LEU A 285 -22.87 -7.79 -18.97
N THR A 286 -23.10 -9.09 -18.84
CA THR A 286 -24.37 -9.71 -19.24
C THR A 286 -25.53 -9.20 -18.39
N GLY A 287 -25.32 -8.99 -17.09
CA GLY A 287 -26.31 -8.33 -16.23
C GLY A 287 -26.69 -6.93 -16.73
N ARG A 288 -25.71 -6.10 -17.12
CA ARG A 288 -25.95 -4.76 -17.68
C ARG A 288 -26.72 -4.80 -19.00
N VAL A 289 -26.41 -5.74 -19.89
CA VAL A 289 -27.15 -5.91 -21.16
C VAL A 289 -28.62 -6.24 -20.87
N GLN A 290 -28.88 -7.16 -19.94
CA GLN A 290 -30.24 -7.53 -19.56
C GLN A 290 -31.02 -6.33 -18.98
N GLU A 291 -30.38 -5.52 -18.12
CA GLU A 291 -30.99 -4.29 -17.58
C GLU A 291 -31.32 -3.26 -18.67
N GLN A 292 -30.41 -3.03 -19.63
CA GLN A 292 -30.64 -2.10 -20.73
C GLN A 292 -31.79 -2.54 -21.64
N VAL A 293 -31.85 -3.84 -21.98
CA VAL A 293 -32.95 -4.42 -22.76
C VAL A 293 -34.26 -4.27 -22.02
N GLN A 294 -34.30 -4.58 -20.71
CA GLN A 294 -35.52 -4.41 -19.90
C GLN A 294 -35.95 -2.95 -19.81
N LYS A 295 -35.02 -2.02 -19.58
CA LYS A 295 -35.33 -0.59 -19.49
C LYS A 295 -35.92 -0.08 -20.80
N LYS A 296 -35.28 -0.39 -21.92
CA LYS A 296 -35.72 0.04 -23.25
C LYS A 296 -37.07 -0.58 -23.63
N ALA A 297 -37.27 -1.87 -23.34
CA ALA A 297 -38.57 -2.52 -23.54
C ALA A 297 -39.69 -1.85 -22.70
N ARG A 298 -39.41 -1.49 -21.44
CA ARG A 298 -40.37 -0.76 -20.59
C ARG A 298 -40.68 0.63 -21.13
N GLU A 299 -39.67 1.39 -21.54
CA GLU A 299 -39.84 2.72 -22.15
C GLU A 299 -40.68 2.64 -23.44
N THR A 300 -40.42 1.63 -24.28
CA THR A 300 -41.19 1.41 -25.50
C THR A 300 -42.65 1.03 -25.21
N ILE A 301 -42.90 0.16 -24.21
CA ILE A 301 -44.26 -0.20 -23.79
C ILE A 301 -44.99 1.01 -23.17
N ASP A 302 -44.33 1.78 -22.30
CA ASP A 302 -44.90 2.98 -21.70
C ASP A 302 -45.23 4.06 -22.76
N GLY A 303 -44.36 4.23 -23.75
CA GLY A 303 -44.60 5.12 -24.89
C GLY A 303 -45.75 4.68 -25.80
N LEU A 304 -45.94 3.37 -25.99
CA LEU A 304 -47.13 2.82 -26.68
C LEU A 304 -48.41 3.09 -25.88
N LEU A 305 -48.40 2.88 -24.56
CA LEU A 305 -49.56 3.11 -23.69
C LEU A 305 -49.93 4.59 -23.58
N LYS A 306 -48.94 5.48 -23.65
CA LYS A 306 -49.13 6.95 -23.66
C LYS A 306 -49.41 7.54 -25.04
N GLY A 307 -49.41 6.71 -26.10
CA GLY A 307 -49.65 7.15 -27.48
C GLY A 307 -48.52 8.00 -28.09
N THR A 308 -47.35 8.04 -27.46
CA THR A 308 -46.18 8.82 -27.92
C THR A 308 -45.27 8.03 -28.86
N THR A 309 -45.47 6.72 -28.97
CA THR A 309 -44.69 5.81 -29.84
C THR A 309 -45.66 5.01 -30.72
N LYS A 310 -45.43 4.93 -32.04
CA LYS A 310 -46.31 4.16 -32.94
C LYS A 310 -45.92 2.68 -32.95
N PRO A 311 -46.86 1.74 -33.18
CA PRO A 311 -46.57 0.31 -33.26
C PRO A 311 -45.50 -0.07 -34.30
N GLU A 312 -45.42 0.66 -35.41
CA GLU A 312 -44.44 0.45 -36.48
C GLU A 312 -43.01 0.79 -36.01
N ASP A 313 -42.85 1.84 -35.20
CA ASP A 313 -41.56 2.25 -34.64
C ASP A 313 -41.01 1.20 -33.66
N VAL A 314 -41.90 0.43 -33.01
CA VAL A 314 -41.52 -0.63 -32.05
C VAL A 314 -40.95 -1.85 -32.76
N ILE A 315 -41.54 -2.23 -33.91
CA ILE A 315 -41.02 -3.32 -34.74
C ILE A 315 -39.65 -2.95 -35.29
N GLN A 316 -39.48 -1.70 -35.74
CA GLN A 316 -38.20 -1.20 -36.24
C GLN A 316 -37.13 -1.16 -35.14
N GLN A 317 -37.45 -0.63 -33.95
CA GLN A 317 -36.53 -0.61 -32.81
C GLN A 317 -36.12 -2.01 -32.35
N GLY A 318 -37.04 -2.99 -32.39
CA GLY A 318 -36.74 -4.38 -32.07
C GLY A 318 -35.77 -5.01 -33.08
N GLN A 319 -35.96 -4.74 -34.38
CA GLN A 319 -35.05 -5.22 -35.43
C GLN A 319 -33.66 -4.59 -35.32
N ASP A 320 -33.58 -3.29 -35.04
CA ASP A 320 -32.31 -2.59 -34.89
C ASP A 320 -31.51 -3.05 -33.65
N LEU A 321 -32.20 -3.38 -32.56
CA LEU A 321 -31.59 -3.97 -31.37
C LEU A 321 -31.02 -5.37 -31.65
N LEU A 322 -31.77 -6.22 -32.36
CA LEU A 322 -31.33 -7.58 -32.72
C LEU A 322 -30.13 -7.54 -33.67
N LYS A 323 -30.14 -6.64 -34.67
CA LYS A 323 -29.00 -6.42 -35.57
C LYS A 323 -27.77 -5.91 -34.82
N GLY A 324 -27.95 -4.98 -33.88
CA GLY A 324 -26.87 -4.46 -33.04
C GLY A 324 -26.22 -5.50 -32.13
N LEU A 325 -26.99 -6.45 -31.61
CA LEU A 325 -26.51 -7.53 -30.73
C LEU A 325 -25.82 -8.67 -31.51
N LEU A 326 -26.29 -8.97 -32.72
CA LEU A 326 -25.83 -10.12 -33.50
C LEU A 326 -24.77 -9.78 -34.55
N GLY A 327 -24.43 -8.50 -34.73
CA GLY A 327 -23.42 -8.05 -35.69
C GLY A 327 -23.74 -8.44 -37.14
N ARG A 328 -25.02 -8.64 -37.46
CA ARG A 328 -25.55 -9.00 -38.79
C ARG A 328 -26.70 -8.08 -39.16
#